data_AF-A0A5C9B9I5-F1
#
_entry.id   AF-A0A5C9B9I5-F1
#
_cell.length_a   1.000
_cell.length_b   1.000
_cell.length_c   1.000
_cell.angle_alpha   90.00
_cell.angle_beta   90.00
_cell.angle_gamma   90.00
#
_symmetry.space_group_name_H-M   'P 1'
#
loop_
_entity.id
_entity.type
_entity.pdbx_description
1 polymer ?
#
loop_
_entity_poly.entity_id
_entity_poly.type
_entity_poly.pdbx_seq_one_letter_code
_entity_poly.pdbx_strand_id
1 'polypeptide(L)'
;MTVHALNNEEVRLLREELEMLMSERQKLLQVVGAAAVLVANLDSDTLPQDQDTIDAAELLAESLNGLSEESLRDALEVVRAEFDPDAQREIAN
;
A
#
# COMPACT_ATOMS: atom_id res chain seq x y z
N MET A 1 14.35 -40.74 2.05
CA MET A 1 14.37 -39.26 2.02
C MET A 1 14.80 -38.78 3.39
N THR A 2 15.93 -38.10 3.50
CA THR A 2 16.54 -37.71 4.79
C THR A 2 15.85 -36.49 5.40
N VAL A 3 15.71 -36.45 6.73
CA VAL A 3 15.05 -35.37 7.50
C VAL A 3 15.58 -33.96 7.15
N HIS A 4 16.87 -33.84 6.80
CA HIS A 4 17.45 -32.57 6.35
C HIS A 4 16.89 -32.05 5.00
N ALA A 5 16.44 -32.95 4.12
CA ALA A 5 15.84 -32.56 2.85
C ALA A 5 14.42 -32.00 3.03
N LEU A 6 13.65 -32.58 3.97
CA LEU A 6 12.33 -32.07 4.37
C LEU A 6 12.44 -30.66 4.99
N ASN A 7 13.41 -30.43 5.87
CA ASN A 7 13.64 -29.11 6.47
C ASN A 7 14.03 -28.05 5.40
N ASN A 8 14.89 -28.40 4.44
CA ASN A 8 15.24 -27.48 3.36
C ASN A 8 14.06 -27.15 2.44
N GLU A 9 13.17 -28.12 2.21
CA GLU A 9 11.95 -27.91 1.42
C GLU A 9 10.93 -27.04 2.16
N GLU A 10 10.72 -27.27 3.46
CA GLU A 10 9.86 -26.43 4.32
C GLU A 10 10.38 -24.98 4.37
N VAL A 11 11.69 -24.79 4.52
CA VAL A 11 12.32 -23.46 4.49
C VAL A 11 12.13 -22.77 3.13
N ARG A 12 12.21 -23.52 2.02
CA ARG A 12 11.95 -22.97 0.68
C ARG A 12 10.50 -22.50 0.55
N LEU A 13 9.55 -23.35 0.91
CA LEU A 13 8.12 -23.04 0.83
C LEU A 13 7.75 -21.82 1.69
N LEU A 14 8.31 -21.72 2.91
CA LEU A 14 8.10 -20.55 3.77
C LEU A 14 8.65 -19.26 3.17
N ARG A 15 9.79 -19.30 2.47
CA ARG A 15 10.32 -18.12 1.76
C ARG A 15 9.42 -17.70 0.61
N GLU A 16 8.98 -18.66 -0.20
CA GLU A 16 8.07 -18.40 -1.32
C GLU A 16 6.77 -17.72 -0.83
N GLU A 17 6.22 -18.20 0.29
CA GLU A 17 5.04 -17.59 0.90
C GLU A 17 5.31 -16.16 1.41
N LEU A 18 6.45 -15.96 2.10
CA LEU A 18 6.84 -14.62 2.56
C LEU A 18 7.06 -13.65 1.40
N GLU A 19 7.70 -14.08 0.31
CA GLU A 19 7.87 -13.26 -0.89
C GLU A 19 6.52 -12.87 -1.50
N MET A 20 5.56 -13.81 -1.54
CA MET A 20 4.20 -13.54 -2.00
C MET A 20 3.50 -12.51 -1.09
N LEU A 21 3.58 -12.69 0.24
CA LEU A 21 2.99 -11.77 1.21
C LEU A 21 3.62 -10.37 1.14
N MET A 22 4.93 -10.28 0.94
CA MET A 22 5.63 -9.00 0.79
C MET A 22 5.24 -8.30 -0.51
N SER A 23 5.05 -9.05 -1.60
CA SER A 23 4.53 -8.51 -2.86
C SER A 23 3.11 -7.96 -2.70
N GLU A 24 2.24 -8.67 -1.98
CA GLU A 24 0.87 -8.20 -1.74
C GLU A 24 0.85 -6.99 -0.79
N ARG A 25 1.69 -6.98 0.26
CA ARG A 25 1.88 -5.81 1.13
C ARG A 25 2.27 -4.58 0.33
N GLN A 26 3.17 -4.72 -0.65
CA GLN A 26 3.61 -3.62 -1.49
C GLN A 26 2.46 -2.98 -2.28
N LYS A 27 1.56 -3.80 -2.86
CA LYS A 27 0.37 -3.31 -3.56
C LYS A 27 -0.60 -2.61 -2.61
N LEU A 28 -0.79 -3.16 -1.41
CA LEU A 28 -1.64 -2.53 -0.40
C LEU A 28 -1.09 -1.16 0.02
N LEU A 29 0.22 -1.04 0.22
CA LEU A 29 0.88 0.25 0.51
C LEU A 29 0.66 1.26 -0.62
N GLN A 30 0.74 0.83 -1.88
CA GLN A 30 0.46 1.69 -3.03
C GLN A 30 -0.99 2.22 -3.01
N VAL A 31 -1.98 1.35 -2.78
CA VAL A 31 -3.40 1.74 -2.71
C VAL A 31 -3.66 2.68 -1.54
N VAL A 32 -3.12 2.37 -0.36
CA VAL A 32 -3.24 3.20 0.85
C VAL A 32 -2.62 4.57 0.61
N GLY A 33 -1.44 4.63 0.01
CA GLY A 33 -0.77 5.88 -0.31
C GLY A 33 -1.57 6.72 -1.30
N ALA A 34 -2.17 6.08 -2.32
CA ALA A 34 -2.96 6.77 -3.32
C ALA A 34 -4.23 7.36 -2.70
N ALA A 35 -4.87 6.62 -1.79
CA ALA A 35 -6.00 7.11 -1.03
C ALA A 35 -5.62 8.27 -0.08
N ALA A 36 -4.47 8.19 0.60
CA ALA A 36 -3.98 9.26 1.45
C ALA A 36 -3.70 10.55 0.65
N VAL A 37 -3.05 10.44 -0.52
CA VAL A 37 -2.82 11.57 -1.42
C VAL A 37 -4.13 12.14 -1.94
N LEU A 38 -5.10 11.28 -2.30
CA LEU A 38 -6.42 11.72 -2.73
C LEU A 38 -7.10 12.56 -1.63
N VAL A 39 -7.16 12.05 -0.41
CA VAL A 39 -7.75 12.77 0.73
C VAL A 39 -7.04 14.10 0.99
N ALA A 40 -5.70 14.13 0.90
CA ALA A 40 -4.92 15.35 1.11
C ALA A 40 -5.17 16.44 0.05
N ASN A 41 -5.62 16.08 -1.16
CA ASN A 41 -5.90 17.02 -2.24
C ASN A 41 -7.40 17.30 -2.43
N LEU A 42 -8.25 16.66 -1.63
CA LEU A 42 -9.69 16.74 -1.76
C LEU A 42 -10.23 17.96 -1.01
N ASP A 43 -11.17 18.67 -1.64
CA ASP A 43 -11.87 19.79 -1.03
C ASP A 43 -13.22 19.31 -0.45
N SER A 44 -13.30 19.24 0.87
CA SER A 44 -14.49 18.77 1.60
C SER A 44 -15.73 19.59 1.32
N ASP A 45 -15.58 20.88 0.97
CA ASP A 45 -16.71 21.78 0.71
C ASP A 45 -17.37 21.48 -0.65
N THR A 46 -16.67 20.75 -1.52
CA THR A 46 -17.16 20.38 -2.85
C THR A 46 -17.74 18.98 -2.92
N LEU A 47 -17.64 18.21 -1.84
CA LEU A 47 -18.15 16.83 -1.82
C LEU A 47 -19.68 16.79 -1.74
N PRO A 48 -20.29 15.77 -2.37
CA PRO A 48 -21.69 15.44 -2.12
C PRO A 48 -21.95 15.28 -0.61
N GLN A 49 -23.04 15.88 -0.14
CA GLN A 49 -23.45 15.87 1.27
C GLN A 49 -24.52 14.79 1.56
N ASP A 50 -24.61 13.78 0.70
CA ASP A 50 -25.42 12.59 0.98
C ASP A 50 -24.73 11.70 2.02
N GLN A 51 -25.54 10.93 2.74
CA GLN A 51 -25.06 10.10 3.84
C GLN A 51 -24.03 9.06 3.38
N ASP A 52 -24.22 8.48 2.19
CA ASP A 52 -23.32 7.46 1.65
C ASP A 52 -21.90 8.02 1.43
N THR A 53 -21.78 9.25 0.93
CA THR A 53 -20.49 9.94 0.73
C THR A 53 -19.84 10.28 2.06
N ILE A 54 -20.62 10.74 3.04
CA ILE A 54 -20.12 11.06 4.39
C ILE A 54 -19.59 9.80 5.07
N ASP A 55 -20.37 8.71 5.07
CA ASP A 55 -19.99 7.43 5.68
C ASP A 55 -18.71 6.86 5.03
N ALA A 56 -18.60 6.96 3.70
CA ALA A 56 -17.41 6.51 2.98
C ALA A 56 -16.16 7.35 3.32
N ALA A 57 -16.32 8.68 3.42
CA ALA A 57 -15.24 9.58 3.80
C ALA A 57 -14.79 9.35 5.26
N GLU A 58 -15.73 9.13 6.17
CA GLU A 58 -15.45 8.82 7.58
C GLU A 58 -14.68 7.49 7.69
N LEU A 59 -15.17 6.43 7.05
CA LEU A 59 -14.49 5.12 7.04
C LEU A 59 -13.06 5.24 6.50
N LEU A 60 -12.86 6.01 5.43
CA LEU A 60 -11.54 6.21 4.85
C LEU A 60 -10.62 6.99 5.80
N ALA A 61 -11.13 8.07 6.40
CA ALA A 61 -10.36 8.88 7.35
C ALA A 61 -9.97 8.08 8.60
N GLU A 62 -10.89 7.31 9.17
CA GLU A 62 -10.61 6.40 10.29
C GLU A 62 -9.58 5.34 9.91
N SER A 63 -9.72 4.73 8.73
CA SER A 63 -8.78 3.72 8.24
C SER A 63 -7.37 4.29 8.08
N LEU A 64 -7.24 5.49 7.51
CA LEU A 64 -5.94 6.16 7.35
C LEU A 64 -5.33 6.58 8.70
N ASN A 65 -6.15 7.12 9.59
CA ASN A 65 -5.70 7.53 10.94
C ASN A 65 -5.38 6.33 11.85
N GLY A 66 -5.93 5.15 11.55
CA GLY A 66 -5.63 3.90 12.26
C GLY A 66 -4.28 3.28 11.89
N LEU A 67 -3.63 3.75 10.83
CA LEU A 67 -2.30 3.27 10.43
C LEU A 67 -1.21 3.82 11.36
N SER A 68 -0.13 3.05 11.52
CA SER A 68 1.07 3.61 12.17
C SER A 68 1.70 4.68 11.30
N GLU A 69 2.37 5.67 11.93
CA GLU A 69 3.08 6.73 11.21
C GLU A 69 4.11 6.17 10.21
N GLU A 70 4.81 5.10 10.59
CA GLU A 70 5.74 4.38 9.72
C GLU A 70 5.03 3.78 8.50
N SER A 71 3.89 3.10 8.69
CA SER A 71 3.15 2.48 7.57
C SER A 71 2.57 3.52 6.63
N LEU A 72 2.06 4.63 7.17
CA LEU A 72 1.55 5.73 6.35
C LEU A 72 2.68 6.39 5.56
N ARG A 73 3.84 6.57 6.19
CA ARG A 73 5.04 7.07 5.52
C ARG A 73 5.51 6.15 4.40
N ASP A 74 5.62 4.85 4.67
CA ASP A 74 5.96 3.83 3.66
C ASP A 74 5.00 3.93 2.46
N ALA A 75 3.69 3.99 2.72
CA ALA A 75 2.67 4.10 1.69
C ALA A 75 2.82 5.37 0.83
N LEU A 76 3.10 6.52 1.45
CA LEU A 76 3.34 7.78 0.75
C LEU A 76 4.64 7.77 -0.06
N GLU A 77 5.70 7.13 0.44
CA GLU A 77 6.98 7.00 -0.27
C GLU A 77 6.83 6.14 -1.53
N VAL A 78 6.10 5.01 -1.44
CA VAL A 78 5.79 4.14 -2.59
C VAL A 78 5.09 4.91 -3.71
N VAL A 79 4.08 5.70 -3.35
CA VAL A 79 3.30 6.47 -4.31
C VAL A 79 4.11 7.61 -4.91
N ARG A 80 4.89 8.33 -4.11
CA ARG A 80 5.78 9.38 -4.64
C ARG A 80 6.80 8.83 -5.64
N ALA A 81 7.33 7.63 -5.40
CA ALA A 81 8.25 6.99 -6.34
C ALA A 81 7.60 6.67 -7.69
N GLU A 82 6.31 6.33 -7.72
CA GLU A 82 5.58 6.09 -8.97
C GLU A 82 5.20 7.37 -9.72
N PHE A 83 4.97 8.47 -9.00
CA PHE A 83 4.60 9.76 -9.58
C PHE A 83 5.79 10.69 -9.89
N ASP A 84 7.03 10.28 -9.59
CA ASP A 84 8.23 11.06 -9.93
C ASP A 84 8.52 10.98 -11.46
N PRO A 85 8.35 12.08 -12.22
CA PRO A 85 8.53 12.10 -13.67
C PRO A 85 9.98 11.87 -14.11
N ASP A 86 10.97 11.99 -13.21
CA ASP A 86 12.36 11.73 -13.53
C ASP A 86 12.75 10.25 -13.34
N ALA A 87 12.05 9.50 -12.49
CA ALA A 87 12.22 8.04 -12.36
C ALA A 87 11.66 7.27 -13.58
N GLN A 88 10.62 7.80 -14.22
CA GLN A 88 10.03 7.20 -15.43
C GLN A 88 10.87 7.46 -16.71
N ARG A 89 11.79 8.43 -16.68
CA ARG A 89 12.69 8.76 -17.82
C ARG A 89 13.91 7.85 -17.92
N GLU A 90 14.39 7.25 -16.83
CA GLU A 90 15.54 6.32 -16.85
C GLU A 90 15.17 4.94 -17.41
N ILE A 91 13.90 4.56 -17.43
CA ILE A 91 13.43 3.27 -17.96
C ILE A 91 13.17 3.31 -19.48
N ALA A 92 13.26 4.50 -20.08
CA ALA A 92 12.95 4.74 -21.50
C ALA A 92 14.19 5.13 -22.34
N ASN A 93 15.40 5.07 -21.78
CA ASN A 93 16.67 5.37 -22.46
C ASN A 93 17.62 4.17 -22.48
#